data_AF-A0A3M1P4T1-F1
#
_entry.id   AF-A0A3M1P4T1-F1
#
_cell.length_a   1.000
_cell.length_b   1.000
_cell.length_c   1.000
_cell.angle_alpha   90.00
_cell.angle_beta   90.00
_cell.angle_gamma   90.00
#
_symmetry.space_group_name_H-M   'P 1'
#
loop_
_entity.id
_entity.type
_entity.pdbx_description
1 polymer ?
#
loop_
_entity_poly.entity_id
_entity_poly.type
_entity_poly.pdbx_seq_one_letter_code
_entity_poly.pdbx_strand_id
1 'polypeptide(L)' 'MLDSDLGIKMGRVRVESCRDRLRLRWGGEGQRSCFYPGLDDTPANAANAQLKANEIERDIAQDIFDPTLERYRGDRLGLE' A
#
# COMPACT_ATOMS: atom_id res chain seq x y z
N MET A 1 -21.10 -3.10 24.11
CA MET A 1 -19.76 -3.25 23.52
C MET A 1 -19.51 -2.00 22.70
N LEU A 2 -19.25 -0.89 23.39
CA LEU A 2 -18.55 0.25 22.80
C LEU A 2 -17.08 -0.22 22.67
N ASP A 3 -16.28 0.16 21.70
CA ASP A 3 -16.00 1.51 21.24
C ASP A 3 -15.55 1.56 19.75
N SER A 4 -15.61 2.76 19.19
CA SER A 4 -14.69 3.30 18.17
C SER A 4 -14.76 2.74 16.74
N ASP A 5 -15.35 3.51 15.82
CA ASP A 5 -14.56 4.54 15.11
C ASP A 5 -15.31 4.97 13.84
N LEU A 6 -15.49 6.27 13.66
CA LEU A 6 -15.75 6.91 12.36
C LEU A 6 -14.46 6.90 11.53
N GLY A 7 -13.79 5.76 11.52
CA GLY A 7 -12.54 5.54 10.83
C GLY A 7 -12.85 5.41 9.36
N ILE A 8 -12.23 6.26 8.55
CA ILE A 8 -12.21 6.10 7.11
C ILE A 8 -11.80 4.65 6.84
N LYS A 9 -12.75 3.81 6.43
CA LYS A 9 -12.50 2.40 6.09
C LYS A 9 -11.72 2.37 4.78
N MET A 10 -10.44 2.73 4.82
CA MET A 10 -9.51 2.45 3.73
C MET A 10 -9.40 0.93 3.65
N GLY A 11 -9.97 0.36 2.59
CA GLY A 11 -10.11 -1.07 2.42
C GLY A 11 -8.77 -1.79 2.30
N ARG A 12 -8.84 -3.12 2.44
CA ARG A 12 -7.69 -4.04 2.34
C ARG A 12 -6.79 -3.72 1.14
N VAL A 13 -5.49 -3.59 1.38
CA VAL A 13 -4.51 -3.34 0.32
C VAL A 13 -4.27 -4.61 -0.49
N ARG A 14 -4.52 -4.54 -1.79
CA ARG A 14 -4.34 -5.67 -2.72
C ARG A 14 -3.13 -5.43 -3.60
N VAL A 15 -2.28 -6.44 -3.69
CA VAL A 15 -1.25 -6.52 -4.73
C VAL A 15 -1.93 -7.01 -6.01
N GLU A 16 -1.88 -6.22 -7.06
CA GLU A 16 -2.29 -6.61 -8.40
C GLU A 16 -1.07 -6.60 -9.32
N SER A 17 -0.97 -7.56 -10.22
CA SER A 17 -0.02 -7.54 -11.33
C SER A 17 -0.65 -6.82 -12.53
N CYS A 18 0.06 -5.85 -13.10
CA CYS A 18 -0.41 -5.05 -14.22
C CYS A 18 0.75 -4.78 -15.18
N ARG A 19 0.68 -5.36 -16.40
CA ARG A 19 1.68 -5.20 -17.47
C ARG A 19 3.11 -5.49 -16.97
N ASP A 20 3.34 -6.71 -16.49
CA ASP A 20 4.64 -7.18 -15.93
C ASP A 20 5.13 -6.45 -14.68
N ARG A 21 4.31 -5.57 -14.08
CA ARG A 21 4.67 -4.80 -12.88
C ARG A 21 3.67 -5.00 -11.78
N LEU A 22 4.16 -4.97 -10.55
CA LEU A 22 3.30 -5.00 -9.37
C LEU A 22 2.76 -3.61 -9.08
N ARG A 23 1.47 -3.54 -8.77
CA ARG A 23 0.78 -2.36 -8.25
C ARG A 23 0.06 -2.72 -6.96
N LEU A 24 0.08 -1.81 -6.01
CA LEU A 24 -0.76 -1.89 -4.82
C LEU A 24 -2.00 -1.04 -5.09
N ARG A 25 -3.18 -1.64 -4.94
CA ARG A 25 -4.45 -0.92 -5.04
C ARG A 25 -5.23 -1.12 -3.76
N TRP A 26 -5.74 -0.03 -3.24
CA TRP A 26 -6.73 -0.02 -2.16
C TRP A 26 -7.70 1.13 -2.37
N GLY A 27 -8.81 1.07 -1.67
CA GLY A 27 -9.80 2.13 -1.72
C GLY A 27 -10.63 2.16 -0.45
N GLY A 28 -10.91 3.36 0.02
CA GLY A 28 -11.84 3.65 1.10
C GLY A 28 -12.78 4.77 0.71
N GLU A 29 -14.01 4.71 1.21
CA GLU A 29 -15.11 5.69 1.05
C GLU A 29 -14.87 6.82 0.02
N GLY A 30 -14.96 6.48 -1.28
CA GLY A 30 -14.88 7.44 -2.38
C GLY A 30 -13.49 7.70 -2.99
N GLN A 31 -12.40 7.25 -2.35
CA GLN A 31 -11.04 7.44 -2.85
C GLN A 31 -10.39 6.11 -3.25
N ARG A 32 -9.83 6.07 -4.46
CA ARG A 32 -9.09 4.92 -5.01
C ARG A 32 -7.61 5.29 -5.05
N SER A 33 -6.82 4.68 -4.18
CA SER A 33 -5.38 4.89 -4.13
C SER A 33 -4.68 3.76 -4.86
N CYS A 34 -3.70 4.14 -5.67
CA CYS A 34 -2.86 3.21 -6.39
C CYS A 34 -1.40 3.59 -6.23
N PHE A 35 -0.59 2.61 -5.88
CA PHE A 35 0.83 2.77 -5.66
C PHE A 35 1.60 1.80 -6.52
N TYR A 36 2.61 2.31 -7.20
CA TYR A 36 3.49 1.52 -8.05
C TYR A 36 4.84 1.42 -7.35
N PRO A 37 5.14 0.28 -6.69
CA PRO A 37 6.45 0.05 -6.09
C PRO A 37 7.59 -0.05 -7.11
N GLY A 38 7.28 -0.08 -8.42
CA GLY A 38 8.29 -0.18 -9.48
C GLY A 38 8.95 -1.56 -9.57
N LEU A 39 8.33 -2.58 -8.97
CA LEU A 39 8.82 -3.95 -8.96
C LEU A 39 8.22 -4.75 -10.11
N ASP A 40 9.04 -5.58 -10.76
CA ASP A 40 8.57 -6.55 -11.75
C ASP A 40 7.69 -7.64 -11.12
N ASP A 41 6.81 -8.25 -11.91
CA ASP A 41 5.90 -9.33 -11.50
C ASP A 41 6.64 -10.65 -11.29
N THR A 42 7.46 -10.71 -10.24
CA THR A 42 8.15 -11.92 -9.79
C THR A 42 7.63 -12.34 -8.42
N PRO A 43 7.66 -13.64 -8.06
CA PRO A 43 7.18 -14.10 -6.76
C PRO A 43 7.93 -13.46 -5.57
N ALA A 44 9.23 -13.17 -5.73
CA ALA A 44 10.02 -12.47 -4.72
C ALA A 44 9.55 -11.00 -4.55
N ASN A 45 9.32 -10.31 -5.67
CA ASN A 45 8.79 -8.96 -5.66
C ASN A 45 7.35 -8.89 -5.17
N ALA A 46 6.53 -9.91 -5.44
CA ALA A 46 5.17 -10.01 -4.94
C ALA A 46 5.15 -10.10 -3.41
N ALA A 47 6.09 -10.84 -2.82
CA ALA A 47 6.28 -10.85 -1.38
C ALA A 47 6.69 -9.46 -0.84
N ASN A 48 7.62 -8.78 -1.49
CA ASN A 48 8.01 -7.41 -1.13
C ASN A 48 6.84 -6.40 -1.25
N ALA A 49 6.04 -6.52 -2.31
CA ALA A 49 4.84 -5.70 -2.50
C ALA A 49 3.80 -5.99 -1.42
N GLN A 50 3.61 -7.26 -1.04
CA GLN A 50 2.70 -7.64 0.05
C GLN A 50 3.17 -7.12 1.41
N LEU A 51 4.49 -7.12 1.68
CA LEU A 51 5.03 -6.50 2.89
C LEU A 51 4.70 -5.01 2.94
N LYS A 52 4.86 -4.30 1.82
CA LYS A 52 4.49 -2.89 1.70
C LYS A 52 2.99 -2.66 1.85
N ALA A 53 2.18 -3.57 1.31
CA ALA A 53 0.73 -3.55 1.48
C ALA A 53 0.35 -3.63 2.97
N ASN A 54 0.97 -4.58 3.70
CA ASN A 54 0.74 -4.74 5.13
C ASN A 54 1.21 -3.50 5.92
N GLU A 55 2.31 -2.86 5.53
CA GLU A 55 2.79 -1.62 6.15
C GLU A 55 1.77 -0.49 6.01
N ILE A 56 1.25 -0.28 4.80
CA ILE A 56 0.17 0.69 4.54
C ILE A 56 -1.07 0.36 5.37
N GLU A 57 -1.50 -0.91 5.42
CA GLU A 57 -2.65 -1.33 6.23
C GLU A 57 -2.44 -1.05 7.73
N ARG A 58 -1.23 -1.28 8.25
CA ARG A 58 -0.90 -0.99 9.65
C ARG A 58 -0.91 0.50 9.93
N ASP A 59 -0.35 1.31 9.05
CA ASP A 59 -0.30 2.76 9.22
C ASP A 59 -1.70 3.38 9.12
N ILE A 60 -2.56 2.86 8.24
CA ILE A 60 -3.98 3.22 8.17
C ILE A 60 -4.67 2.90 9.50
N ALA A 61 -4.45 1.70 10.04
CA ALA A 61 -5.05 1.29 11.31
C ALA A 61 -4.53 2.11 12.51
N GLN A 62 -3.35 2.72 12.38
CA GLN A 62 -2.74 3.58 13.39
C GLN A 62 -2.99 5.07 13.16
N ASP A 63 -3.76 5.45 12.14
CA ASP A 63 -4.01 6.85 11.73
C ASP A 63 -2.72 7.65 11.41
N ILE A 64 -1.63 6.96 11.09
CA ILE A 64 -0.34 7.54 10.68
C ILE A 64 -0.07 7.36 9.18
N PHE A 65 -1.07 6.92 8.43
CA PHE A 65 -0.98 6.69 7.01
C PHE A 65 -0.61 7.98 6.26
N ASP A 66 0.43 7.88 5.45
CA ASP A 66 0.86 8.97 4.57
C ASP A 66 0.10 8.91 3.23
N PRO A 67 -0.89 9.80 2.98
CA PRO A 67 -1.68 9.78 1.76
C PRO A 67 -0.89 10.18 0.51
N THR A 68 0.28 10.82 0.67
CA THR A 68 1.17 11.17 -0.44
C THR A 68 1.90 9.96 -1.02
N LEU A 69 1.91 8.87 -0.24
CA LEU A 69 2.61 7.63 -0.52
C LEU A 69 4.13 7.78 -0.67
N GLU A 70 4.69 8.95 -0.36
CA GLU A 70 6.11 9.24 -0.47
C GLU A 70 6.90 8.39 0.53
N ARG A 71 6.34 8.17 1.72
CA ARG A 71 6.96 7.31 2.74
C ARG A 71 7.11 5.85 2.29
N TYR A 72 6.17 5.35 1.50
CA TYR A 72 6.18 3.97 0.98
C TYR A 72 6.84 3.86 -0.39
N ARG A 73 6.94 4.98 -1.12
CA ARG A 73 7.74 5.14 -2.33
C ARG A 73 9.20 5.13 -1.91
N GLY A 74 9.64 3.94 -1.49
CA GLY A 74 10.90 3.70 -0.81
C GLY A 74 11.94 4.66 -1.32
N ASP A 75 12.49 5.43 -0.37
CA ASP A 75 13.71 6.19 -0.55
C ASP A 75 14.58 5.42 -1.55
N ARG A 76 14.93 6.09 -2.65
CA ARG A 76 15.84 5.58 -3.68
C ARG A 76 17.02 4.97 -2.93
N LEU A 77 16.98 3.67 -2.69
CA LEU A 77 18.13 2.92 -2.22
C LEU A 77 19.13 3.10 -3.35
N GLY A 78 20.11 3.97 -3.10
CA GLY A 78 21.10 4.42 -4.06
C GLY A 78 21.84 3.22 -4.61
N LEU A 79 21.35 2.71 -5.75
CA LEU A 79 22.17 1.98 -6.68
C LEU A 79 22.95 3.03 -7.46
N GLU A 80 24.06 3.45 -6.86
CA GLU A 80 25.27 3.80 -7.61
C GLU A 80 25.87 2.53 -8.24
#